data_AF-A0A2N2CRM0-F1
#
_entry.id   AF-A0A2N2CRM0-F1
#
_cell.length_a   1.000
_cell.length_b   1.000
_cell.length_c   1.000
_cell.angle_alpha   90.00
_cell.angle_beta   90.00
_cell.angle_gamma   90.00
#
_symmetry.space_group_name_H-M   'P 1'
#
loop_
_entity.id
_entity.type
_entity.pdbx_description
1 polymer ?
#
loop_
_entity_poly.entity_id
_entity_poly.type
_entity_poly.pdbx_seq_one_letter_code
_entity_poly.pdbx_strand_id
1 'polypeptide(L)'
;MKVVRLESNTVVEIIPGYALPVEEWYGEEFASQCIEAPEDVKEGWVHNPDTNTFSGPVTTPTTEEQIAVLKAQISTSDYKVIKCAECSLAGLPAPYDIVALNTERQAIRDQINALEASNAR
;
A
#
# COMPACT_ATOMS: atom_id res chain seq x y z
N MET A 1 -25.70 -13.17 -0.20
CA MET A 1 -24.68 -13.66 0.77
C MET A 1 -23.82 -14.67 0.05
N LYS A 2 -22.53 -14.72 0.34
CA LYS A 2 -21.60 -15.65 -0.30
C LYS A 2 -20.75 -16.37 0.73
N VAL A 3 -20.18 -17.51 0.36
CA VAL A 3 -19.27 -18.24 1.23
C VAL A 3 -17.85 -17.81 0.89
N VAL A 4 -17.07 -17.46 1.90
CA VAL A 4 -15.67 -17.08 1.76
C VAL A 4 -14.81 -17.96 2.65
N ARG A 5 -13.62 -18.32 2.16
CA ARG A 5 -12.60 -18.99 2.96
C ARG A 5 -11.75 -17.95 3.67
N LEU A 6 -11.53 -18.18 4.96
CA LEU A 6 -10.64 -17.37 5.78
C LEU A 6 -9.33 -18.11 6.05
N GLU A 7 -8.22 -17.37 5.96
CA GLU A 7 -6.92 -17.80 6.44
C GLU A 7 -6.36 -16.70 7.35
N SER A 8 -6.08 -17.04 8.61
CA SER A 8 -5.68 -16.06 9.63
C SER A 8 -6.61 -14.83 9.69
N ASN A 9 -7.93 -15.08 9.71
CA ASN A 9 -8.99 -14.06 9.66
C ASN A 9 -9.00 -13.16 8.41
N THR A 10 -8.30 -13.53 7.34
CA THR A 10 -8.30 -12.79 6.06
C THR A 10 -9.02 -13.59 5.00
N VAL A 11 -9.89 -12.94 4.24
CA VAL A 11 -10.60 -13.54 3.10
C VAL A 11 -9.60 -13.83 2.00
N VAL A 12 -9.32 -15.11 1.78
CA VAL A 12 -8.36 -15.57 0.76
C VAL A 12 -9.03 -16.05 -0.51
N GLU A 13 -10.28 -16.51 -0.42
CA GLU A 13 -10.99 -17.10 -1.55
C GLU A 13 -12.49 -16.89 -1.41
N ILE A 14 -13.16 -16.58 -2.52
CA ILE A 14 -14.62 -16.51 -2.60
C ILE A 14 -15.12 -17.80 -3.24
N ILE A 15 -15.88 -18.59 -2.48
CA ILE A 15 -16.41 -19.88 -2.96
C ILE A 15 -17.52 -19.62 -3.98
N PRO A 16 -17.42 -20.19 -5.19
CA PRO A 16 -18.45 -20.03 -6.20
C PRO A 16 -19.74 -20.75 -5.79
N GLY A 17 -20.89 -20.15 -6.07
CA GLY A 17 -22.20 -20.66 -5.60
C GLY A 17 -22.57 -22.06 -6.10
N TYR A 18 -21.96 -22.55 -7.18
CA TYR A 18 -22.19 -23.92 -7.66
C TYR A 18 -21.46 -24.99 -6.83
N ALA A 19 -20.46 -24.59 -6.03
CA ALA A 19 -19.66 -25.49 -5.21
C ALA A 19 -20.12 -25.47 -3.74
N LEU A 20 -21.44 -25.38 -3.55
CA LEU A 20 -22.13 -25.48 -2.27
C LEU A 20 -23.00 -26.75 -2.27
N PRO A 21 -22.97 -27.56 -1.21
CA PRO A 21 -22.22 -27.39 0.03
C PRO A 21 -20.71 -27.66 -0.13
N VAL A 22 -19.87 -26.86 0.54
CA VAL A 22 -18.41 -26.86 0.35
C VAL A 22 -17.78 -28.23 0.65
N GLU A 23 -18.28 -28.90 1.67
CA GLU A 23 -17.82 -30.22 2.14
C GLU A 23 -17.89 -31.32 1.06
N GLU A 24 -18.87 -31.26 0.16
CA GLU A 24 -19.01 -32.23 -0.93
C GLU A 24 -17.97 -32.04 -2.04
N TRP A 25 -17.45 -30.81 -2.21
CA TRP A 25 -16.52 -30.46 -3.27
C TRP A 25 -15.07 -30.39 -2.80
N TYR A 26 -14.84 -29.89 -1.59
CA TYR A 26 -13.51 -29.56 -1.05
C TYR A 26 -13.16 -30.31 0.25
N GLY A 27 -14.12 -31.00 0.86
CA GLY A 27 -13.93 -31.75 2.11
C GLY A 27 -14.17 -30.94 3.39
N GLU A 28 -14.28 -31.64 4.52
CA GLU A 28 -14.67 -31.08 5.82
C GLU A 28 -13.62 -30.10 6.40
N GLU A 29 -12.32 -30.37 6.23
CA GLU A 29 -11.25 -29.49 6.72
C GLU A 29 -11.31 -28.11 6.06
N PHE A 30 -11.62 -28.07 4.76
CA PHE A 30 -11.76 -26.83 4.01
C PHE A 30 -13.06 -26.11 4.37
N ALA A 31 -14.18 -26.86 4.47
CA ALA A 31 -15.46 -26.31 4.89
C ALA A 31 -15.42 -25.64 6.27
N SER A 32 -14.58 -26.17 7.18
CA SER A 32 -14.35 -25.59 8.52
C SER A 32 -13.68 -24.21 8.49
N GLN A 33 -13.03 -23.84 7.38
CA GLN A 33 -12.41 -22.53 7.17
C GLN A 33 -13.34 -21.54 6.44
N CYS A 34 -14.54 -21.98 6.07
CA CYS A 34 -15.49 -21.18 5.32
C CYS A 34 -16.52 -20.51 6.23
N ILE A 35 -16.83 -19.25 5.94
CA ILE A 35 -17.89 -18.50 6.61
C ILE A 35 -18.78 -17.78 5.61
N GLU A 36 -20.01 -17.49 6.01
CA GLU A 36 -20.91 -16.64 5.23
C GLU A 36 -20.51 -15.17 5.37
N ALA A 37 -20.42 -14.49 4.23
CA ALA A 37 -20.07 -13.09 4.12
C ALA A 37 -21.11 -12.31 3.29
N PRO A 38 -21.25 -11.01 3.56
CA PRO A 38 -21.93 -10.08 2.67
C PRO A 38 -21.33 -10.09 1.25
N GLU A 39 -22.13 -9.75 0.23
CA GLU A 39 -21.70 -9.85 -1.18
C GLU A 39 -20.61 -8.82 -1.57
N ASP A 40 -20.57 -7.70 -0.86
CA ASP A 40 -19.62 -6.60 -1.01
C ASP A 40 -18.21 -6.92 -0.49
N VAL A 41 -18.06 -7.95 0.35
CA VAL A 41 -16.75 -8.42 0.84
C VAL A 41 -15.88 -8.83 -0.33
N LYS A 42 -14.58 -8.50 -0.34
CA LYS A 42 -13.66 -8.93 -1.41
C LYS A 42 -12.53 -9.75 -0.82
N GLU A 43 -11.80 -10.44 -1.70
CA GLU A 43 -10.51 -11.02 -1.34
C GLU A 43 -9.61 -9.94 -0.71
N GLY A 44 -8.89 -10.33 0.34
CA GLY A 44 -8.06 -9.45 1.16
C GLY A 44 -8.79 -8.72 2.30
N TRP A 45 -10.11 -8.87 2.46
CA TRP A 45 -10.82 -8.30 3.61
C TRP A 45 -10.52 -9.07 4.89
N VAL A 46 -10.43 -8.36 6.01
CA VAL A 46 -10.20 -8.97 7.33
C VAL A 46 -11.53 -9.18 8.04
N HIS A 47 -11.80 -10.40 8.45
CA HIS A 47 -12.94 -10.78 9.28
C HIS A 47 -12.61 -10.56 10.76
N ASN A 48 -13.48 -9.83 11.46
CA ASN A 48 -13.43 -9.71 12.91
C ASN A 48 -14.40 -10.73 13.52
N PRO A 49 -13.90 -11.80 14.19
CA PRO A 49 -14.75 -12.84 14.75
C PRO A 49 -15.61 -12.36 15.93
N ASP A 50 -15.20 -11.30 16.64
CA ASP A 50 -15.95 -10.79 17.80
C ASP A 50 -17.23 -10.06 17.39
N THR A 51 -17.18 -9.34 16.27
CA THR A 51 -18.30 -8.52 15.76
C THR A 51 -18.95 -9.13 14.51
N ASN A 52 -18.40 -10.22 13.98
CA ASN A 52 -18.75 -10.83 12.70
C ASN A 52 -18.80 -9.82 11.53
N THR A 53 -17.88 -8.85 11.55
CA THR A 53 -17.79 -7.80 10.52
C THR A 53 -16.57 -8.00 9.66
N PHE A 54 -16.71 -7.71 8.37
CA PHE A 54 -15.58 -7.66 7.46
C PHE A 54 -15.14 -6.21 7.27
N SER A 55 -13.85 -5.97 7.40
CA SER A 55 -13.24 -4.68 7.09
C SER A 55 -12.41 -4.83 5.82
N GLY A 56 -12.47 -3.83 4.94
CA GLY A 56 -11.58 -3.77 3.78
C GLY A 56 -10.12 -3.93 4.21
N PRO A 57 -9.24 -4.40 3.30
CA PRO A 57 -7.81 -4.41 3.58
C PRO A 57 -7.43 -3.03 4.08
N VAL A 58 -6.90 -2.94 5.31
CA VAL A 58 -6.28 -1.72 5.78
C VAL A 58 -5.05 -1.56 4.89
N THR A 59 -5.18 -0.79 3.80
CA THR A 59 -4.06 -0.49 2.92
C THR A 59 -3.15 0.49 3.65
N THR A 60 -2.43 0.02 4.66
CA THR A 60 -1.20 0.70 5.07
C THR A 60 -0.28 0.63 3.86
N PRO A 61 0.13 1.78 3.30
CA PRO A 61 0.99 1.77 2.12
C PRO A 61 2.23 0.95 2.45
N THR A 62 2.58 0.03 1.57
CA THR A 62 3.77 -0.79 1.75
C THR A 62 5.00 0.11 1.83
N THR A 63 6.08 -0.40 2.42
CA THR A 63 7.35 0.35 2.47
C THR A 63 7.81 0.76 1.07
N GLU A 64 7.57 -0.08 0.06
CA GLU A 64 7.86 0.21 -1.36
C GLU A 64 7.01 1.36 -1.90
N GLU A 65 5.70 1.37 -1.62
CA GLU A 65 4.80 2.46 -2.02
C GLU A 65 5.19 3.79 -1.36
N GLN A 66 5.58 3.76 -0.09
CA GLN A 66 6.08 4.94 0.63
C GLN A 66 7.36 5.48 -0.02
N ILE A 67 8.32 4.60 -0.33
CA ILE A 67 9.55 4.98 -1.04
C ILE A 67 9.24 5.57 -2.41
N ALA A 68 8.29 4.98 -3.16
CA ALA A 68 7.90 5.45 -4.48
C ALA A 68 7.33 6.88 -4.43
N VAL A 69 6.47 7.17 -3.44
CA VAL A 69 5.92 8.51 -3.23
C VAL A 69 7.02 9.52 -2.92
N LEU A 70 7.97 9.19 -2.04
CA LEU A 70 9.09 10.08 -1.71
C LEU A 70 10.01 10.33 -2.92
N LYS A 71 10.30 9.31 -3.72
CA LYS A 71 11.06 9.45 -4.98
C LYS A 71 10.33 10.36 -5.98
N ALA A 72 9.00 10.26 -6.06
CA ALA A 72 8.19 11.15 -6.89
C ALA A 72 8.21 12.61 -6.38
N GLN A 73 8.23 12.84 -5.07
CA GLN A 73 8.38 14.20 -4.52
C GLN A 73 9.73 14.83 -4.89
N ILE A 74 10.82 14.06 -4.85
CA ILE A 74 12.12 14.54 -5.34
C ILE A 74 12.01 14.91 -6.82
N SER A 75 11.48 14.00 -7.65
CA SER A 75 11.38 14.20 -9.10
C SER A 75 10.54 15.43 -9.48
N THR A 76 9.40 15.63 -8.82
CA THR A 76 8.53 16.80 -9.07
C THR A 76 9.20 18.12 -8.67
N SER A 77 10.23 18.10 -7.81
CA SER A 77 10.99 19.29 -7.42
C SER A 77 12.25 19.55 -8.27
N ASP A 78 12.65 18.62 -9.14
CA ASP A 78 13.90 18.70 -9.91
C ASP A 78 13.99 19.96 -10.78
N TYR A 79 12.87 20.36 -11.39
CA TYR A 79 12.84 21.56 -12.25
C TYR A 79 13.23 22.83 -11.48
N LYS A 80 12.95 22.92 -10.18
CA LYS A 80 13.31 24.08 -9.35
C LYS A 80 14.83 24.18 -9.18
N VAL A 81 15.48 23.03 -8.98
CA VAL A 81 16.95 22.95 -8.88
C VAL A 81 17.59 23.33 -10.22
N ILE A 82 17.08 22.77 -11.32
CA ILE A 82 17.54 23.07 -12.68
C ILE A 82 17.41 24.57 -12.96
N LYS A 83 16.27 25.18 -12.63
CA LYS A 83 16.05 26.62 -12.82
C LYS A 83 17.02 27.49 -12.03
N CYS A 84 17.30 27.15 -10.77
CA CYS A 84 18.31 27.87 -9.98
C CYS A 84 19.71 27.73 -10.58
N ALA A 85 20.08 26.54 -11.06
CA ALA A 85 21.37 26.31 -11.70
C ALA A 85 21.51 27.11 -13.02
N GLU A 86 20.48 27.09 -13.86
CA GLU A 86 20.43 27.90 -15.10
C GLU A 86 20.60 29.39 -14.82
N CYS A 87 19.84 29.93 -13.85
CA CYS A 87 19.94 31.34 -13.46
C CYS A 87 21.34 31.68 -12.93
N SER A 88 21.92 30.82 -12.09
CA SER A 88 23.28 31.02 -11.57
C SER A 88 24.32 31.08 -12.68
N LEU A 89 24.22 30.21 -13.69
CA LEU A 89 25.14 30.21 -14.84
C LEU A 89 24.95 31.44 -15.75
N ALA A 90 23.71 31.93 -15.85
CA ALA A 90 23.39 33.12 -16.63
C ALA A 90 23.65 34.44 -15.89
N GLY A 91 24.09 34.40 -14.62
CA GLY A 91 24.23 35.60 -13.78
C GLY A 91 22.89 36.27 -13.42
N LEU A 92 21.80 35.50 -13.47
CA LEU A 92 20.44 35.94 -13.15
C LEU A 92 20.10 35.60 -11.69
N PRO A 93 19.19 36.36 -11.06
CA PRO A 93 18.71 36.05 -9.72
C PRO A 93 18.01 34.68 -9.71
N ALA A 94 18.27 33.88 -8.68
CA ALA A 94 17.63 32.59 -8.52
C ALA A 94 16.14 32.76 -8.17
N PRO A 95 15.21 32.07 -8.86
CA PRO A 95 13.78 32.19 -8.62
C PRO A 95 13.29 31.42 -7.37
N TYR A 96 14.13 30.54 -6.83
CA TYR A 96 13.84 29.76 -5.63
C TYR A 96 15.02 29.81 -4.66
N ASP A 97 14.76 29.63 -3.37
CA ASP A 97 15.80 29.44 -2.36
C ASP A 97 16.43 28.05 -2.53
N ILE A 98 17.62 28.01 -3.13
CA ILE A 98 18.31 26.75 -3.41
C ILE A 98 18.80 26.05 -2.15
N VAL A 99 19.07 26.79 -1.07
CA VAL A 99 19.54 26.23 0.19
C VAL A 99 18.39 25.54 0.91
N ALA A 100 17.24 26.21 1.02
CA ALA A 100 16.03 25.62 1.58
C ALA A 100 15.60 24.39 0.78
N LEU A 101 15.53 24.50 -0.56
CA LEU A 101 15.14 23.42 -1.44
C LEU A 101 16.06 22.18 -1.33
N ASN A 102 17.37 22.38 -1.27
CA ASN A 102 18.30 21.27 -1.10
C ASN A 102 18.19 20.62 0.28
N THR A 103 17.92 21.41 1.33
CA THR A 103 17.70 20.90 2.68
C THR A 103 16.45 20.02 2.73
N GLU A 104 15.33 20.47 2.16
CA GLU A 104 14.09 19.68 2.06
C GLU A 104 14.31 18.37 1.27
N ARG A 105 14.95 18.46 0.10
CA ARG A 105 15.27 17.27 -0.72
C ARG A 105 16.20 16.30 -0.01
N GLN A 106 17.12 16.79 0.82
CA GLN A 106 17.99 15.93 1.62
C GLN A 106 17.19 15.17 2.69
N ALA A 107 16.28 15.84 3.39
CA ALA A 107 15.42 15.17 4.38
C ALA A 107 14.57 14.05 3.76
N ILE A 108 14.07 14.24 2.52
CA ILE A 108 13.33 13.20 1.79
C ILE A 108 14.24 12.02 1.43
N ARG A 109 15.49 12.27 1.02
CA ARG A 109 16.47 11.19 0.76
C ARG A 109 16.79 10.40 2.03
N ASP A 110 16.94 11.10 3.16
CA ASP A 110 17.21 10.45 4.43
C ASP A 110 16.04 9.55 4.86
N GLN A 111 14.80 9.96 4.60
CA GLN A 111 13.60 9.12 4.80
C GLN A 111 13.59 7.88 3.89
N ILE A 112 13.91 8.04 2.59
CA ILE A 112 14.03 6.91 1.67
C ILE A 112 15.06 5.91 2.17
N ASN A 113 16.25 6.38 2.56
CA ASN A 113 17.33 5.53 3.05
C ASN A 113 16.93 4.77 4.32
N ALA A 114 16.20 5.41 5.24
CA ALA A 114 15.70 4.77 6.45
C ALA A 114 14.66 3.67 6.15
N LEU A 115 13.74 3.92 5.22
CA LEU A 115 12.76 2.94 4.77
C LEU A 115 13.42 1.76 4.04
N GLU A 116 14.36 2.04 3.12
CA GLU A 116 15.11 1.00 2.39
C GLU A 116 15.93 0.13 3.34
N ALA A 117 16.57 0.72 4.36
CA ALA A 117 17.31 -0.02 5.38
C ALA A 117 16.40 -0.90 6.27
N SER A 118 15.15 -0.49 6.48
CA SER A 118 14.17 -1.24 7.27
C SER A 118 13.56 -2.40 6.47
N ASN A 119 13.40 -2.23 5.15
CA ASN A 119 12.85 -3.25 4.25
C ASN A 119 13.85 -4.36 3.89
N ALA A 120 15.16 -4.11 4.04
CA ALA A 120 16.22 -5.06 3.70
C ALA A 120 16.53 -6.11 4.80
N ARG A 121 15.67 -6.21 5.83
CA ARG A 121 15.80 -7.16 6.96
C ARG A 121 14.76 -8.25 6.85
#